data_AF-A0A858JLH6-F1
#
_entry.id   AF-A0A858JLH6-F1
#
_cell.length_a   1.000
_cell.length_b   1.000
_cell.length_c   1.000
_cell.angle_alpha   90.00
_cell.angle_beta   90.00
_cell.angle_gamma   90.00
#
_symmetry.space_group_name_H-M   'P 1'
#
loop_
_entity.id
_entity.type
_entity.pdbx_description
1 polymer ?
#
loop_
_entity_poly.entity_id
_entity_poly.type
_entity_poly.pdbx_seq_one_letter_code
_entity_poly.pdbx_strand_id
1 'polypeptide(L)'
;MIISHFFTFLCIDNGRIYQANICDFKENQARIASVTDIVHCGYAITPLAGQTGIAFTKGTLFMSALPDGSVTHVPHLLGWERFRVFDRYHPFQVPSLRASGEIPRIIHQTDSCSFVREQFKKNSNAIRAVNTDCDYIFYSEKDRHDFIYNHFGWEILNFYMKIHPAYGAARADLFRYLCIYKCGGIYLDMKSGTEKPFSNIIRDRDEILLSCWDSKKSDRFHGWGRGAEISHAKNGEFQQWFIISRPGNRLLEKVINQVLANIALYDESIHGVGRQAVFQTTGPYAFTRAILTNLNNAHYRIIDSEMEGIIYNNIKNYEKTSRYDMNRFSLTI
;
A
#
# COMPACT_ATOMS: atom_id res chain seq x y z
N MET A 1 4.26 -13.20 -17.91
CA MET A 1 3.72 -13.16 -16.53
C MET A 1 2.21 -13.08 -16.58
N ILE A 2 1.52 -13.88 -15.79
CA ILE A 2 0.06 -13.89 -15.69
C ILE A 2 -0.32 -13.13 -14.41
N ILE A 3 -0.96 -11.96 -14.56
CA ILE A 3 -1.34 -11.07 -13.47
C ILE A 3 -2.80 -11.31 -13.08
N SER A 4 -3.09 -11.45 -11.79
CA SER A 4 -4.45 -11.57 -11.25
C SER A 4 -5.09 -10.20 -10.97
N HIS A 5 -6.35 -10.21 -10.57
CA HIS A 5 -7.06 -9.04 -10.04
C HIS A 5 -6.34 -8.35 -8.86
N PHE A 6 -5.63 -9.10 -8.02
CA PHE A 6 -5.02 -8.57 -6.79
C PHE A 6 -3.60 -8.00 -7.00
N PHE A 7 -3.22 -7.64 -8.23
CA PHE A 7 -1.85 -7.24 -8.56
C PHE A 7 -0.79 -8.26 -8.10
N THR A 8 -1.12 -9.55 -8.19
CA THR A 8 -0.21 -10.68 -7.98
C THR A 8 0.09 -11.35 -9.30
N PHE A 9 1.13 -12.18 -9.35
CA PHE A 9 1.39 -13.04 -10.49
C PHE A 9 1.27 -14.51 -10.13
N LEU A 10 0.82 -15.31 -11.10
CA LEU A 10 0.77 -16.76 -10.95
C LEU A 10 2.17 -17.36 -10.93
N CYS A 11 2.36 -18.26 -9.98
CA CYS A 11 3.53 -19.11 -9.86
C CYS A 11 3.11 -20.57 -9.96
N ILE A 12 4.05 -21.41 -10.36
CA ILE A 12 3.91 -22.86 -10.37
C ILE A 12 5.12 -23.51 -9.70
N ASP A 13 4.87 -24.44 -8.79
CA ASP A 13 5.91 -25.25 -8.15
C ASP A 13 5.39 -26.68 -7.98
N ASN A 14 6.12 -27.66 -8.52
CA ASN A 14 5.73 -29.08 -8.52
C ASN A 14 4.27 -29.32 -8.95
N GLY A 15 3.80 -28.62 -9.99
CA GLY A 15 2.43 -28.74 -10.52
C GLY A 15 1.35 -28.02 -9.70
N ARG A 16 1.70 -27.41 -8.56
CA ARG A 16 0.79 -26.59 -7.76
C ARG A 16 0.89 -25.13 -8.20
N ILE A 17 -0.27 -24.54 -8.50
CA ILE A 17 -0.38 -23.12 -8.86
C ILE A 17 -0.69 -22.31 -7.59
N TYR A 18 -0.03 -21.17 -7.43
CA TYR A 18 -0.28 -20.21 -6.37
C TYR A 18 -0.01 -18.78 -6.88
N GLN A 19 -0.21 -17.78 -6.04
CA GLN A 19 0.04 -16.38 -6.37
C GLN A 19 1.13 -15.79 -5.47
N ALA A 20 1.97 -14.92 -6.04
CA ALA A 20 2.93 -14.11 -5.31
C ALA A 20 2.69 -12.61 -5.57
N ASN A 21 2.95 -11.78 -4.57
CA ASN A 21 2.94 -10.33 -4.75
C ASN A 21 4.05 -9.91 -5.72
N ILE A 22 3.82 -8.89 -6.52
CA ILE A 22 4.81 -8.39 -7.50
C ILE A 22 6.09 -7.90 -6.82
N CYS A 23 6.01 -7.38 -5.59
CA CYS A 23 7.20 -7.04 -4.82
C CYS A 23 8.11 -8.23 -4.49
N ASP A 24 7.62 -9.46 -4.65
CA ASP A 24 8.36 -10.72 -4.46
C ASP A 24 8.79 -11.37 -5.79
N PHE A 25 8.82 -10.58 -6.87
CA PHE A 25 9.20 -11.02 -8.21
C PHE A 25 10.57 -11.71 -8.24
N LYS A 26 11.59 -11.12 -7.57
CA LYS A 26 12.95 -11.68 -7.57
C LYS A 26 13.01 -13.03 -6.87
N GLU A 27 12.33 -13.17 -5.74
CA GLU A 27 12.29 -14.40 -4.94
C GLU A 27 11.54 -15.55 -5.63
N ASN A 28 10.68 -15.24 -6.61
CA ASN A 28 9.87 -16.23 -7.32
C ASN A 28 10.21 -16.35 -8.81
N GLN A 29 11.30 -15.75 -9.29
CA GLN A 29 11.62 -15.65 -10.73
C GLN A 29 11.61 -17.01 -11.45
N ALA A 30 12.13 -18.06 -10.80
CA ALA A 30 12.18 -19.42 -11.35
C ALA A 30 10.82 -20.15 -11.34
N ARG A 31 9.84 -19.64 -10.60
CA ARG A 31 8.50 -20.23 -10.43
C ARG A 31 7.41 -19.49 -11.18
N ILE A 32 7.71 -18.40 -11.88
CA ILE A 32 6.70 -17.60 -12.60
C ILE A 32 6.04 -18.49 -13.65
N ALA A 33 4.72 -18.65 -13.57
CA ALA A 33 3.98 -19.46 -14.51
C ALA A 33 3.80 -18.73 -15.85
N SER A 34 4.10 -19.44 -16.94
CA SER A 34 3.70 -19.07 -18.30
C SER A 34 2.30 -19.58 -18.61
N VAL A 35 1.69 -19.07 -19.69
CA VAL A 35 0.40 -19.58 -20.18
C VAL A 35 0.52 -21.07 -20.54
N THR A 36 1.64 -21.47 -21.14
CA THR A 36 1.94 -22.86 -21.47
C THR A 36 1.94 -23.75 -20.23
N ASP A 37 2.52 -23.30 -19.12
CA ASP A 37 2.52 -24.07 -17.86
C ASP A 37 1.10 -24.26 -17.33
N ILE A 38 0.28 -23.21 -17.37
CA ILE A 38 -1.12 -23.28 -16.94
C ILE A 38 -1.92 -24.25 -17.83
N VAL A 39 -1.68 -24.25 -19.14
CA VAL A 39 -2.31 -25.22 -20.06
C VAL A 39 -1.85 -26.64 -19.78
N HIS A 40 -0.57 -26.87 -19.49
CA HIS A 40 -0.06 -28.20 -19.07
C HIS A 40 -0.68 -28.70 -17.76
N CYS A 41 -1.11 -27.80 -16.87
CA CYS A 41 -1.90 -28.15 -15.69
C CYS A 41 -3.37 -28.54 -16.01
N GLY A 42 -3.75 -28.55 -17.29
CA GLY A 42 -5.06 -28.95 -17.79
C GLY A 42 -6.08 -27.81 -17.79
N TYR A 43 -5.64 -26.55 -17.84
CA TYR A 43 -6.53 -25.41 -17.97
C TYR A 43 -6.69 -24.99 -19.43
N ALA A 44 -7.92 -24.66 -19.84
CA ALA A 44 -8.21 -23.95 -21.07
C ALA A 44 -8.22 -22.44 -20.82
N ILE A 45 -7.88 -21.67 -21.86
CA ILE A 45 -8.02 -20.21 -21.85
C ILE A 45 -9.46 -19.88 -22.26
N THR A 46 -10.15 -19.11 -21.45
CA THR A 46 -11.53 -18.68 -21.70
C THR A 46 -11.58 -17.16 -21.82
N PRO A 47 -11.85 -16.61 -23.02
CA PRO A 47 -12.00 -15.17 -23.20
C PRO A 47 -13.17 -14.62 -22.38
N LEU A 48 -13.01 -13.43 -21.81
CA LEU A 48 -14.08 -12.72 -21.12
C LEU A 48 -14.77 -11.77 -22.11
N ALA A 49 -15.96 -12.13 -22.59
CA ALA A 49 -16.66 -11.37 -23.62
C ALA A 49 -16.91 -9.91 -23.19
N GLY A 50 -16.45 -8.96 -24.00
CA GLY A 50 -16.63 -7.51 -23.75
C GLY A 50 -15.88 -6.98 -22.52
N GLN A 51 -14.93 -7.74 -21.98
CA GLN A 51 -14.28 -7.49 -20.69
C GLN A 51 -12.77 -7.63 -20.82
N THR A 52 -12.01 -6.75 -20.16
CA THR A 52 -10.54 -6.86 -20.13
C THR A 52 -10.10 -8.14 -19.42
N GLY A 53 -9.11 -8.84 -20.00
CA GLY A 53 -8.50 -10.03 -19.45
C GLY A 53 -9.09 -11.36 -19.96
N ILE A 54 -8.62 -12.45 -19.36
CA ILE A 54 -8.99 -13.83 -19.65
C ILE A 54 -9.34 -14.55 -18.34
N ALA A 55 -10.05 -15.66 -18.43
CA ALA A 55 -10.15 -16.64 -17.36
C ALA A 55 -9.43 -17.94 -17.75
N PHE A 56 -9.08 -18.74 -16.75
CA PHE A 56 -8.61 -20.10 -16.94
C PHE A 56 -9.67 -21.07 -16.43
N THR A 57 -9.99 -22.10 -17.19
CA THR A 57 -11.03 -23.08 -16.84
C THR A 57 -10.49 -24.50 -16.84
N LYS A 58 -10.98 -25.35 -15.94
CA LYS A 58 -10.68 -26.79 -15.90
C LYS A 58 -12.00 -27.55 -15.81
N GLY A 59 -12.39 -28.18 -16.92
CA GLY A 59 -13.76 -28.67 -17.09
C GLY A 59 -14.74 -27.49 -17.13
N THR A 60 -15.76 -27.53 -16.27
CA THR A 60 -16.77 -26.45 -16.15
C THR A 60 -16.41 -25.39 -15.09
N LEU A 61 -15.29 -25.54 -14.39
CA LEU A 61 -14.92 -24.68 -13.27
C LEU A 61 -13.88 -23.62 -13.69
N PHE A 62 -14.04 -22.40 -13.19
CA PHE A 62 -13.10 -21.29 -13.35
C PHE A 62 -12.04 -21.32 -12.26
N MET A 63 -10.79 -21.04 -12.62
CA MET A 63 -9.71 -20.76 -11.68
C MET A 63 -10.02 -19.47 -10.92
N SER A 64 -10.04 -19.54 -9.59
CA SER A 64 -10.20 -18.39 -8.71
C SER A 64 -8.92 -18.16 -7.92
N ALA A 65 -8.29 -17.01 -8.17
CA ALA A 65 -7.23 -16.48 -7.34
C ALA A 65 -7.87 -15.99 -6.02
N LEU A 66 -7.41 -16.49 -4.87
CA LEU A 66 -7.87 -16.04 -3.56
C LEU A 66 -6.95 -14.98 -2.95
N PRO A 67 -7.48 -14.09 -2.08
CA PRO A 67 -6.69 -13.02 -1.46
C PRO A 67 -5.44 -13.49 -0.69
N ASP A 68 -5.49 -14.70 -0.12
CA ASP A 68 -4.41 -15.32 0.67
C ASP A 68 -3.26 -15.88 -0.18
N GLY A 69 -3.33 -15.71 -1.50
CA GLY A 69 -2.34 -16.19 -2.45
C GLY A 69 -2.58 -17.62 -2.94
N SER A 70 -3.59 -18.32 -2.42
CA SER A 70 -3.98 -19.64 -2.92
C SER A 70 -4.82 -19.52 -4.20
N VAL A 71 -5.06 -20.67 -4.85
CA VAL A 71 -5.92 -20.79 -6.02
C VAL A 71 -6.94 -21.90 -5.74
N THR A 72 -8.19 -21.63 -6.08
CA THR A 72 -9.32 -22.58 -5.99
C THR A 72 -10.10 -22.61 -7.30
N HIS A 73 -11.25 -23.27 -7.29
CA HIS A 73 -12.15 -23.40 -8.44
C HIS A 73 -13.57 -23.02 -8.07
N VAL A 74 -14.23 -22.27 -8.95
CA VAL A 74 -15.61 -21.81 -8.77
C VAL A 74 -16.46 -22.11 -10.02
N PRO A 75 -17.76 -22.38 -9.88
CA PRO A 75 -18.62 -22.72 -11.02
C PRO A 75 -18.94 -21.51 -11.91
N HIS A 76 -18.80 -20.29 -11.39
CA HIS A 76 -19.13 -19.05 -12.09
C HIS A 76 -18.11 -17.95 -11.74
N LEU A 77 -17.92 -16.98 -12.63
CA LEU A 77 -17.09 -15.80 -12.36
C LEU A 77 -17.73 -14.97 -11.23
N LEU A 78 -16.97 -14.68 -10.17
CA LEU A 78 -17.40 -13.90 -9.00
C LEU A 78 -16.86 -12.45 -9.04
N GLY A 79 -15.87 -12.19 -9.91
CA GLY A 79 -15.41 -10.84 -10.24
C GLY A 79 -13.89 -10.76 -10.40
N TRP A 80 -13.14 -11.52 -9.59
CA TRP A 80 -11.67 -11.52 -9.58
C TRP A 80 -11.03 -12.74 -10.25
N GLU A 81 -11.83 -13.67 -10.80
CA GLU A 81 -11.43 -14.79 -11.68
C GLU A 81 -10.98 -14.29 -13.06
N ARG A 82 -10.18 -13.22 -13.08
CA ARG A 82 -9.77 -12.48 -14.26
C ARG A 82 -8.27 -12.31 -14.21
N PHE A 83 -7.61 -12.66 -15.30
CA PHE A 83 -6.18 -12.64 -15.45
C PHE A 83 -5.79 -11.83 -16.67
N ARG A 84 -4.62 -11.19 -16.63
CA ARG A 84 -4.02 -10.52 -17.78
C ARG A 84 -2.64 -11.11 -18.06
N VAL A 85 -2.34 -11.36 -19.32
CA VAL A 85 -1.07 -11.95 -19.73
C VAL A 85 -0.17 -10.85 -20.28
N PHE A 86 1.05 -10.78 -19.76
CA PHE A 86 2.08 -9.86 -20.23
C PHE A 86 3.33 -10.62 -20.63
N ASP A 87 3.72 -10.55 -21.89
CA ASP A 87 4.85 -11.36 -22.41
C ASP A 87 6.20 -10.93 -21.85
N ARG A 88 6.39 -9.64 -21.59
CA ARG A 88 7.67 -9.06 -21.13
C ARG A 88 7.50 -8.03 -20.02
N TYR A 89 6.66 -8.33 -19.03
CA TYR A 89 6.55 -7.47 -17.86
C TYR A 89 7.72 -7.72 -16.89
N HIS A 90 8.51 -6.67 -16.66
CA HIS A 90 9.51 -6.63 -15.61
C HIS A 90 9.15 -5.49 -14.66
N PRO A 91 8.80 -5.77 -13.39
CA PRO A 91 8.35 -4.73 -12.48
C PRO A 91 9.49 -3.78 -12.14
N PHE A 92 9.20 -2.48 -12.18
CA PHE A 92 10.14 -1.46 -11.73
C PHE A 92 10.48 -1.70 -10.24
N GLN A 93 11.72 -1.40 -9.85
CA GLN A 93 12.19 -1.51 -8.47
C GLN A 93 12.72 -0.15 -8.02
N VAL A 94 12.25 0.33 -6.87
CA VAL A 94 12.83 1.51 -6.22
C VAL A 94 14.32 1.24 -5.93
N PRO A 95 15.21 2.25 -6.05
CA PRO A 95 16.60 2.10 -5.67
C PRO A 95 16.73 1.61 -4.22
N SER A 96 17.39 0.46 -4.03
CA SER A 96 17.57 -0.12 -2.70
C SER A 96 18.48 0.77 -1.84
N LEU A 97 18.00 1.13 -0.66
CA LEU A 97 18.75 1.89 0.33
C LEU A 97 19.34 0.95 1.39
N ARG A 98 20.55 1.26 1.86
CA ARG A 98 21.12 0.53 3.00
C ARG A 98 20.36 0.92 4.27
N ALA A 99 19.67 -0.05 4.84
CA ALA A 99 18.99 0.11 6.10
C ALA A 99 20.03 0.43 7.19
N SER A 100 19.95 1.61 7.80
CA SER A 100 20.97 2.07 8.75
C SER A 100 20.36 2.95 9.83
N GLY A 101 21.02 2.95 10.99
CA GLY A 101 20.64 3.78 12.13
C GLY A 101 19.35 3.38 12.84
N GLU A 102 19.03 4.19 13.83
CA GLU A 102 17.79 4.18 14.59
C GLU A 102 16.69 4.93 13.81
N ILE A 103 15.45 4.91 14.32
CA ILE A 103 14.36 5.70 13.76
C ILE A 103 14.62 7.19 14.06
N PRO A 104 14.84 8.05 13.06
CA PRO A 104 15.11 9.47 13.30
C PRO A 104 13.96 10.19 14.00
N ARG A 105 14.30 11.18 14.83
CA ARG A 105 13.32 12.04 15.52
C ARG A 105 12.82 13.15 14.60
N ILE A 106 12.16 12.77 13.51
CA ILE A 106 11.62 13.71 12.52
C ILE A 106 10.16 13.36 12.23
N ILE A 107 9.28 14.34 12.33
CA ILE A 107 7.86 14.23 12.02
C ILE A 107 7.60 14.82 10.64
N HIS A 108 6.98 14.03 9.78
CA HIS A 108 6.62 14.37 8.40
C HIS A 108 5.10 14.47 8.26
N GLN A 109 4.60 15.58 7.72
CA GLN A 109 3.22 15.71 7.29
C GLN A 109 3.15 16.34 5.90
N THR A 110 2.08 16.06 5.14
CA THR A 110 1.90 16.62 3.79
C THR A 110 0.46 17.02 3.52
N ASP A 111 0.28 18.05 2.69
CA ASP A 111 -1.00 18.46 2.12
C ASP A 111 -0.80 18.93 0.67
N SER A 112 -1.88 19.21 -0.06
CA SER A 112 -1.79 19.81 -1.40
C SER A 112 -1.36 21.29 -1.36
N CYS A 113 -1.77 22.03 -0.35
CA CYS A 113 -1.46 23.46 -0.21
C CYS A 113 0.04 23.72 0.05
N SER A 114 0.52 24.89 -0.35
CA SER A 114 1.88 25.38 -0.06
C SER A 114 2.12 25.73 1.42
N PHE A 115 1.07 25.70 2.24
CA PHE A 115 1.11 25.97 3.67
C PHE A 115 0.13 25.06 4.41
N VAL A 116 0.34 24.90 5.72
CA VAL A 116 -0.60 24.20 6.61
C VAL A 116 -1.91 25.00 6.67
N ARG A 117 -2.99 24.42 6.14
CA ARG A 117 -4.34 25.02 6.17
C ARG A 117 -4.79 25.32 7.60
N GLU A 118 -5.58 26.37 7.78
CA GLU A 118 -6.09 26.83 9.10
C GLU A 118 -6.67 25.70 9.95
N GLN A 119 -7.49 24.83 9.34
CA GLN A 119 -8.12 23.68 10.01
C GLN A 119 -7.12 22.69 10.63
N PHE A 120 -5.87 22.67 10.17
CA PHE A 120 -4.81 21.79 10.66
C PHE A 120 -3.80 22.49 11.58
N LYS A 121 -3.70 23.83 11.55
CA LYS A 121 -2.65 24.58 12.27
C LYS A 121 -2.62 24.27 13.76
N LYS A 122 -3.79 24.25 14.43
CA LYS A 122 -3.87 23.93 15.86
C LYS A 122 -3.33 22.53 16.16
N ASN A 123 -3.68 21.55 15.33
CA ASN A 123 -3.23 20.17 15.49
C ASN A 123 -1.72 20.03 15.25
N SER A 124 -1.20 20.61 14.15
CA SER A 124 0.24 20.60 13.87
C SER A 124 1.06 21.34 14.92
N ASN A 125 0.56 22.46 15.48
CA ASN A 125 1.17 23.15 16.61
C ASN A 125 1.22 22.26 17.87
N ALA A 126 0.13 21.56 18.18
CA ALA A 126 0.07 20.68 19.34
C ALA A 126 1.05 19.50 19.21
N ILE A 127 1.16 18.89 18.03
CA ILE A 127 2.14 17.83 17.76
C ILE A 127 3.56 18.33 18.04
N ARG A 128 3.93 19.51 17.54
CA ARG A 128 5.25 20.13 17.77
C ARG A 128 5.51 20.44 19.24
N ALA A 129 4.50 20.96 19.95
CA ALA A 129 4.62 21.30 21.36
C ALA A 129 4.81 20.05 22.25
N VAL A 130 4.22 18.90 21.86
CA VAL A 130 4.39 17.63 22.58
C VAL A 130 5.70 16.93 22.23
N ASN A 131 6.24 17.14 21.02
CA ASN A 131 7.44 16.47 20.52
C ASN A 131 8.58 17.49 20.30
N THR A 132 9.00 18.17 21.37
CA THR A 132 10.06 19.18 21.33
C THR A 132 11.44 18.61 21.01
N ASP A 133 11.58 17.29 21.12
CA ASP A 133 12.75 16.48 20.77
C ASP A 133 12.74 16.01 19.30
N CYS A 134 11.71 16.36 18.52
CA CYS A 134 11.59 15.99 17.12
C CYS A 134 11.63 17.22 16.20
N ASP A 135 12.33 17.10 15.07
CA ASP A 135 12.17 18.01 13.95
C ASP A 135 10.79 17.84 13.30
N TYR A 136 10.29 18.90 12.67
CA TYR A 136 9.00 18.87 11.98
C TYR A 136 9.14 19.39 10.55
N ILE A 137 8.72 18.60 9.58
CA ILE A 137 8.76 18.94 8.15
C ILE A 137 7.35 18.82 7.57
N PHE A 138 6.87 19.92 6.98
CA PHE A 138 5.66 19.95 6.17
C PHE A 138 6.03 19.95 4.69
N TYR A 139 5.35 19.12 3.90
CA TYR A 139 5.53 19.04 2.46
C TYR A 139 4.25 19.46 1.73
N SER A 140 4.37 20.50 0.90
CA SER A 140 3.34 20.85 -0.07
C SER A 140 3.32 19.89 -1.27
N GLU A 141 2.39 20.09 -2.21
CA GLU A 141 2.43 19.37 -3.48
C GLU A 141 3.74 19.61 -4.24
N LYS A 142 4.25 20.84 -4.30
CA LYS A 142 5.53 21.14 -4.95
C LYS A 142 6.68 20.41 -4.26
N ASP A 143 6.73 20.46 -2.93
CA ASP A 143 7.81 19.82 -2.17
C ASP A 143 7.82 18.31 -2.38
N ARG A 144 6.65 17.68 -2.54
CA ARG A 144 6.56 16.24 -2.89
C ARG A 144 7.17 15.94 -4.25
N HIS A 145 6.88 16.75 -5.28
CA HIS A 145 7.47 16.56 -6.61
C HIS A 145 8.99 16.70 -6.56
N ASP A 146 9.47 17.78 -5.94
CA ASP A 146 10.90 18.05 -5.82
C ASP A 146 11.61 16.96 -5.01
N PHE A 147 11.03 16.54 -3.88
CA PHE A 147 11.57 15.46 -3.05
C PHE A 147 11.72 14.15 -3.84
N ILE A 148 10.65 13.75 -4.55
CA ILE A 148 10.66 12.50 -5.31
C ILE A 148 11.71 12.55 -6.41
N TYR A 149 11.75 13.65 -7.19
CA TYR A 149 12.74 13.82 -8.25
C TYR A 149 14.17 13.78 -7.70
N ASN A 150 14.45 14.57 -6.66
CA ASN A 150 15.81 14.73 -6.12
C ASN A 150 16.34 13.47 -5.44
N HIS A 151 15.47 12.63 -4.87
CA HIS A 151 15.89 11.43 -4.14
C HIS A 151 15.75 10.11 -4.91
N PHE A 152 14.85 10.05 -5.88
CA PHE A 152 14.51 8.81 -6.58
C PHE A 152 14.52 8.93 -8.11
N GLY A 153 14.70 10.14 -8.65
CA GLY A 153 14.81 10.38 -10.08
C GLY A 153 13.46 10.50 -10.79
N TRP A 154 13.55 10.70 -12.11
CA TRP A 154 12.41 10.94 -12.98
C TRP A 154 11.45 9.76 -13.04
N GLU A 155 11.95 8.53 -13.04
CA GLU A 155 11.11 7.33 -13.20
C GLU A 155 10.09 7.19 -12.08
N ILE A 156 10.49 7.40 -10.81
CA ILE A 156 9.57 7.36 -9.67
C ILE A 156 8.63 8.58 -9.69
N LEU A 157 9.13 9.77 -10.05
CA LEU A 157 8.26 10.94 -10.20
C LEU A 157 7.19 10.70 -11.28
N ASN A 158 7.53 10.03 -12.38
CA ASN A 158 6.59 9.69 -13.43
C ASN A 158 5.48 8.75 -12.94
N PHE A 159 5.81 7.74 -12.11
CA PHE A 159 4.78 6.93 -11.44
C PHE A 159 3.87 7.75 -10.53
N TYR A 160 4.44 8.69 -9.77
CA TYR A 160 3.65 9.58 -8.93
C TYR A 160 2.71 10.49 -9.76
N MET A 161 3.19 11.02 -10.88
CA MET A 161 2.40 11.89 -11.75
C MET A 161 1.32 11.14 -12.53
N LYS A 162 1.48 9.84 -12.78
CA LYS A 162 0.40 8.98 -13.30
C LYS A 162 -0.81 8.94 -12.37
N ILE A 163 -0.66 9.14 -11.07
CA ILE A 163 -1.82 9.21 -10.16
C ILE A 163 -2.57 10.52 -10.44
N HIS A 164 -3.83 10.43 -10.81
CA HIS A 164 -4.66 11.59 -11.13
C HIS A 164 -4.72 12.58 -9.94
N PRO A 165 -4.59 13.91 -10.16
CA PRO A 165 -4.62 14.92 -9.09
C PRO A 165 -5.83 14.89 -8.14
N ALA A 166 -7.02 14.51 -8.62
CA ALA A 166 -8.22 14.32 -7.79
C ALA A 166 -8.04 13.26 -6.69
N TYR A 167 -7.10 12.33 -6.88
CA TYR A 167 -6.74 11.29 -5.93
C TYR A 167 -5.60 11.75 -5.00
N GLY A 168 -5.78 12.90 -4.34
CA GLY A 168 -4.79 13.45 -3.40
C GLY A 168 -4.38 12.48 -2.29
N ALA A 169 -5.29 11.61 -1.84
CA ALA A 169 -5.00 10.56 -0.88
C ALA A 169 -4.02 9.50 -1.44
N ALA A 170 -4.24 9.04 -2.67
CA ALA A 170 -3.35 8.07 -3.32
C ALA A 170 -1.95 8.64 -3.57
N ARG A 171 -1.88 9.93 -3.95
CA ARG A 171 -0.60 10.66 -4.03
C ARG A 171 0.10 10.73 -2.66
N ALA A 172 -0.64 11.02 -1.59
CA ALA A 172 -0.07 11.04 -0.24
C ALA A 172 0.37 9.64 0.24
N ASP A 173 -0.31 8.57 -0.19
CA ASP A 173 0.09 7.18 0.08
C ASP A 173 1.45 6.86 -0.56
N LEU A 174 1.64 7.11 -1.87
CA LEU A 174 2.96 6.87 -2.47
C LEU A 174 4.05 7.75 -1.84
N PHE A 175 3.76 9.03 -1.60
CA PHE A 175 4.74 9.95 -1.01
C PHE A 175 5.17 9.52 0.40
N ARG A 176 4.24 9.12 1.29
CA ARG A 176 4.63 8.75 2.66
C ARG A 176 5.53 7.53 2.70
N TYR A 177 5.31 6.56 1.80
CA TYR A 177 6.18 5.38 1.71
C TYR A 177 7.58 5.79 1.27
N LEU A 178 7.70 6.60 0.21
CA LEU A 178 8.98 7.11 -0.30
C LEU A 178 9.70 7.99 0.72
N CYS A 179 8.97 8.88 1.39
CA CYS A 179 9.50 9.80 2.40
C CYS A 179 10.10 9.02 3.58
N ILE A 180 9.34 8.10 4.18
CA ILE A 180 9.85 7.31 5.31
C ILE A 180 10.91 6.29 4.86
N TYR A 181 10.81 5.72 3.65
CA TYR A 181 11.87 4.86 3.14
C TYR A 181 13.19 5.62 2.99
N LYS A 182 13.16 6.87 2.53
CA LYS A 182 14.37 7.68 2.35
C LYS A 182 14.90 8.26 3.66
N CYS A 183 14.03 8.87 4.44
CA CYS A 183 14.39 9.70 5.59
C CYS A 183 14.26 8.96 6.92
N GLY A 184 13.47 7.89 6.98
CA GLY A 184 12.97 7.33 8.23
C GLY A 184 12.02 8.29 8.95
N GLY A 185 11.84 8.08 10.24
CA GLY A 185 11.13 8.97 11.14
C GLY A 185 9.66 8.59 11.29
N ILE A 186 8.82 9.60 11.49
CA ILE A 186 7.40 9.49 11.80
C ILE A 186 6.58 10.23 10.74
N TYR A 187 5.77 9.52 9.98
CA TYR A 187 4.73 10.14 9.16
C TYR A 187 3.40 10.17 9.90
N LEU A 188 2.65 11.28 9.78
CA LEU A 188 1.26 11.40 10.24
C LEU A 188 0.40 12.11 9.19
N ASP A 189 -0.80 11.59 8.91
CA ASP A 189 -1.85 12.32 8.21
C ASP A 189 -2.11 13.69 8.91
N MET A 190 -2.47 14.73 8.16
CA MET A 190 -2.68 16.11 8.69
C MET A 190 -3.74 16.20 9.82
N LYS A 191 -4.72 15.31 9.78
CA LYS A 191 -5.81 15.22 10.79
C LYS A 191 -5.42 14.42 12.03
N SER A 192 -4.30 13.69 11.98
CA SER A 192 -3.85 12.78 13.04
C SER A 192 -2.98 13.51 14.06
N GLY A 193 -2.87 12.97 15.26
CA GLY A 193 -2.14 13.62 16.35
C GLY A 193 -1.49 12.60 17.30
N THR A 194 -0.92 13.09 18.39
CA THR A 194 -0.39 12.25 19.47
C THR A 194 -0.68 12.87 20.83
N GLU A 195 -0.97 12.02 21.83
CA GLU A 195 -1.17 12.40 23.23
C GLU A 195 0.17 12.58 23.97
N LYS A 196 1.24 11.89 23.52
CA LYS A 196 2.55 11.85 24.18
C LYS A 196 3.72 11.96 23.18
N PRO A 197 4.93 12.30 23.64
CA PRO A 197 6.12 12.33 22.79
C PRO A 197 6.41 10.97 22.13
N PHE A 198 6.87 10.96 20.88
CA PHE A 198 7.28 9.74 20.19
C PHE A 198 8.54 9.11 20.81
N SER A 199 9.33 9.85 21.59
CA SER A 199 10.38 9.30 22.47
C SER A 199 9.87 8.31 23.50
N ASN A 200 8.59 8.42 23.90
CA ASN A 200 7.97 7.45 24.82
C ASN A 200 7.46 6.19 24.10
N ILE A 201 7.40 6.21 22.77
CA ILE A 201 6.84 5.11 21.96
C ILE A 201 7.97 4.31 21.30
N ILE A 202 8.94 5.00 20.70
CA ILE A 202 10.02 4.42 19.89
C ILE A 202 11.19 3.98 20.76
N ARG A 203 11.65 2.74 20.58
CA ARG A 203 12.79 2.11 21.27
C ARG A 203 14.00 2.04 20.34
N ASP A 204 15.20 2.01 20.90
CA ASP A 204 16.48 2.07 20.16
C ASP A 204 16.63 0.97 19.09
N ARG A 205 16.04 -0.21 19.31
CA ARG A 205 16.11 -1.35 18.39
C ARG A 205 14.90 -1.49 17.46
N ASP A 206 13.95 -0.56 17.50
CA ASP A 206 12.81 -0.60 16.60
C ASP A 206 13.26 -0.29 15.16
N GLU A 207 12.83 -1.12 14.21
CA GLU A 207 13.05 -0.85 12.78
C GLU A 207 11.80 -0.31 12.08
N ILE A 208 10.63 -0.80 12.49
CA ILE A 208 9.32 -0.36 12.02
C ILE A 208 8.26 -0.74 13.06
N LEU A 209 7.33 0.18 13.29
CA LEU A 209 6.16 -0.03 14.13
C LEU A 209 4.94 -0.25 13.25
N LEU A 210 4.17 -1.30 13.55
CA LEU A 210 2.94 -1.63 12.84
C LEU A 210 1.77 -1.67 13.83
N SER A 211 0.60 -1.28 13.37
CA SER A 211 -0.64 -1.34 14.16
C SER A 211 -1.84 -1.70 13.29
N CYS A 212 -2.86 -2.24 13.93
CA CYS A 212 -4.15 -2.59 13.33
C CYS A 212 -5.27 -1.81 14.03
N TRP A 213 -6.50 -1.93 13.53
CA TRP A 213 -7.63 -1.14 14.04
C TRP A 213 -8.17 -1.61 15.40
N ASP A 214 -8.04 -2.89 15.72
CA ASP A 214 -8.51 -3.42 17.01
C ASP A 214 -7.60 -2.92 18.14
N SER A 215 -8.23 -2.43 19.21
CA SER A 215 -7.56 -1.77 20.32
C SER A 215 -8.05 -2.29 21.66
N LYS A 216 -7.17 -2.33 22.66
CA LYS A 216 -7.53 -2.60 24.06
C LYS A 216 -8.00 -1.36 24.80
N LYS A 217 -7.75 -0.15 24.27
CA LYS A 217 -8.18 1.12 24.86
C LYS A 217 -9.67 1.37 24.64
N SER A 218 -10.19 0.99 23.48
CA SER A 218 -11.60 1.21 23.12
C SER A 218 -12.09 0.32 21.98
N ASP A 219 -13.40 0.13 21.89
CA ASP A 219 -14.06 -0.54 20.75
C ASP A 219 -14.39 0.41 19.58
N ARG A 220 -13.85 1.64 19.59
CA ARG A 220 -14.26 2.72 18.67
C ARG A 220 -14.12 2.36 17.19
N PHE A 221 -13.11 1.57 16.85
CA PHE A 221 -12.82 1.13 15.49
C PHE A 221 -13.03 -0.38 15.29
N HIS A 222 -13.72 -1.06 16.22
CA HIS A 222 -14.02 -2.48 16.09
C HIS A 222 -14.71 -2.74 14.73
N GLY A 223 -14.14 -3.67 13.97
CA GLY A 223 -14.67 -4.08 12.66
C GLY A 223 -14.15 -3.25 11.49
N TRP A 224 -13.36 -2.20 11.75
CA TRP A 224 -12.64 -1.49 10.69
C TRP A 224 -11.52 -2.36 10.12
N GLY A 225 -11.18 -2.13 8.84
CA GLY A 225 -10.11 -2.88 8.19
C GLY A 225 -10.40 -4.37 7.95
N ARG A 226 -11.67 -4.75 7.78
CA ARG A 226 -12.12 -6.14 7.55
C ARG A 226 -12.63 -6.37 6.11
N GLY A 227 -11.84 -5.95 5.12
CA GLY A 227 -12.18 -6.11 3.70
C GLY A 227 -11.96 -7.52 3.15
N ALA A 228 -12.71 -7.91 2.11
CA ALA A 228 -12.59 -9.23 1.48
C ALA A 228 -11.16 -9.51 0.96
N GLU A 229 -10.51 -8.52 0.35
CA GLU A 229 -9.14 -8.64 -0.21
C GLU A 229 -8.03 -8.82 0.85
N ILE A 230 -8.35 -8.57 2.12
CA ILE A 230 -7.43 -8.71 3.24
C ILE A 230 -8.01 -9.63 4.33
N SER A 231 -9.01 -10.44 3.98
CA SER A 231 -9.71 -11.34 4.91
C SER A 231 -8.80 -12.37 5.57
N HIS A 232 -7.67 -12.69 4.94
CA HIS A 232 -6.63 -13.58 5.46
C HIS A 232 -5.69 -12.91 6.48
N ALA A 233 -5.73 -11.57 6.60
CA ALA A 233 -5.02 -10.86 7.65
C ALA A 233 -5.78 -11.03 8.98
N LYS A 234 -5.29 -11.93 9.85
CA LYS A 234 -5.94 -12.28 11.13
C LYS A 234 -6.34 -11.05 11.96
N ASN A 235 -5.44 -10.07 12.06
CA ASN A 235 -5.64 -8.84 12.83
C ASN A 235 -6.26 -7.70 11.99
N GLY A 236 -6.66 -7.99 10.75
CA GLY A 236 -7.18 -7.02 9.80
C GLY A 236 -6.09 -6.16 9.15
N GLU A 237 -6.55 -5.05 8.59
CA GLU A 237 -5.74 -4.04 7.91
C GLU A 237 -4.65 -3.44 8.80
N PHE A 238 -3.42 -3.31 8.28
CA PHE A 238 -2.40 -2.48 8.91
C PHE A 238 -2.68 -0.99 8.65
N GLN A 239 -2.58 -0.20 9.70
CA GLN A 239 -2.76 1.25 9.65
C GLN A 239 -1.56 1.90 8.94
N GLN A 240 -1.84 2.59 7.84
CA GLN A 240 -0.83 3.34 7.05
C GLN A 240 -0.96 4.87 7.17
N TRP A 241 -2.03 5.35 7.83
CA TRP A 241 -2.24 6.78 8.11
C TRP A 241 -1.16 7.39 9.01
N PHE A 242 -0.38 6.54 9.69
CA PHE A 242 0.93 6.85 10.23
C PHE A 242 1.93 5.77 9.82
N ILE A 243 3.21 6.12 9.76
CA ILE A 243 4.31 5.16 9.56
C ILE A 243 5.46 5.60 10.42
N ILE A 244 6.02 4.69 11.22
CA ILE A 244 7.21 4.97 12.03
C ILE A 244 8.26 3.92 11.69
N SER A 245 9.35 4.32 11.06
CA SER A 245 10.37 3.39 10.57
C SER A 245 11.74 4.03 10.37
N ARG A 246 12.78 3.21 10.39
CA ARG A 246 14.16 3.62 10.06
C ARG A 246 14.30 3.78 8.54
N PRO A 247 15.25 4.61 8.06
CA PRO A 247 15.50 4.72 6.62
C PRO A 247 15.98 3.38 6.05
N GLY A 248 15.56 3.09 4.81
CA GLY A 248 15.90 1.87 4.09
C GLY A 248 15.22 0.60 4.61
N ASN A 249 14.12 0.70 5.37
CA ASN A 249 13.42 -0.48 5.87
C ASN A 249 12.90 -1.37 4.71
N ARG A 250 13.22 -2.67 4.76
CA ARG A 250 12.88 -3.64 3.70
C ARG A 250 11.38 -3.82 3.50
N LEU A 251 10.55 -3.71 4.54
CA LEU A 251 9.10 -3.78 4.38
C LEU A 251 8.56 -2.58 3.58
N LEU A 252 9.11 -1.38 3.79
CA LEU A 252 8.74 -0.22 3.00
C LEU A 252 9.23 -0.34 1.55
N GLU A 253 10.40 -0.90 1.31
CA GLU A 253 10.86 -1.22 -0.04
C GLU A 253 9.87 -2.15 -0.78
N LYS A 254 9.41 -3.21 -0.10
CA LYS A 254 8.40 -4.14 -0.63
C LYS A 254 7.07 -3.44 -0.91
N VAL A 255 6.60 -2.58 -0.01
CA VAL A 255 5.39 -1.76 -0.20
C VAL A 255 5.54 -0.86 -1.42
N ILE A 256 6.64 -0.10 -1.53
CA ILE A 256 6.87 0.81 -2.66
C ILE A 256 6.88 0.04 -3.97
N ASN A 257 7.64 -1.06 -4.05
CA ASN A 257 7.72 -1.87 -5.27
C ASN A 257 6.35 -2.44 -5.67
N GLN A 258 5.54 -2.87 -4.69
CA GLN A 258 4.17 -3.32 -4.98
C GLN A 258 3.31 -2.17 -5.49
N VAL A 259 3.34 -1.00 -4.85
CA VAL A 259 2.52 0.15 -5.23
C VAL A 259 2.90 0.69 -6.61
N LEU A 260 4.19 0.75 -6.95
CA LEU A 260 4.65 1.12 -8.28
C LEU A 260 4.13 0.15 -9.35
N ALA A 261 4.16 -1.15 -9.07
CA ALA A 261 3.58 -2.16 -9.95
C ALA A 261 2.05 -2.03 -10.05
N ASN A 262 1.36 -1.75 -8.95
CA ASN A 262 -0.08 -1.53 -8.95
C ASN A 262 -0.45 -0.33 -9.84
N ILE A 263 0.27 0.78 -9.72
CA ILE A 263 0.07 1.96 -10.59
C ILE A 263 0.35 1.61 -12.05
N ALA A 264 1.40 0.83 -12.34
CA ALA A 264 1.74 0.41 -13.70
C ALA A 264 0.67 -0.47 -14.34
N LEU A 265 0.01 -1.30 -13.53
CA LEU A 265 -0.93 -2.34 -13.95
C LEU A 265 -2.38 -1.96 -13.71
N TYR A 266 -2.66 -0.80 -13.10
CA TYR A 266 -4.01 -0.37 -12.81
C TYR A 266 -4.83 -0.29 -14.11
N ASP A 267 -6.10 -0.63 -13.98
CA ASP A 267 -7.06 -0.70 -15.07
C ASP A 267 -8.44 -0.46 -14.47
N GLU A 268 -9.09 0.64 -14.85
CA GLU A 268 -10.37 1.05 -14.29
C GLU A 268 -11.48 0.03 -14.54
N SER A 269 -11.42 -0.75 -15.62
CA SER A 269 -12.44 -1.77 -15.94
C SER A 269 -12.36 -3.01 -15.04
N ILE A 270 -11.22 -3.18 -14.34
CA ILE A 270 -10.96 -4.29 -13.43
C ILE A 270 -11.03 -3.81 -11.97
N HIS A 271 -10.39 -2.68 -11.69
CA HIS A 271 -10.16 -2.19 -10.32
C HIS A 271 -11.17 -1.08 -9.95
N GLY A 272 -11.97 -0.58 -10.89
CA GLY A 272 -12.92 0.49 -10.65
C GLY A 272 -12.25 1.82 -10.30
N VAL A 273 -13.02 2.75 -9.74
CA VAL A 273 -12.60 4.10 -9.37
C VAL A 273 -12.90 4.39 -7.90
N GLY A 274 -12.57 5.60 -7.42
CA GLY A 274 -12.94 6.05 -6.09
C GLY A 274 -12.16 5.35 -4.98
N ARG A 275 -12.82 5.19 -3.82
CA ARG A 275 -12.19 4.65 -2.59
C ARG A 275 -11.58 3.26 -2.80
N GLN A 276 -12.28 2.38 -3.50
CA GLN A 276 -11.80 1.02 -3.70
C GLN A 276 -10.51 1.03 -4.51
N ALA A 277 -10.47 1.76 -5.64
CA ALA A 277 -9.25 1.93 -6.43
C ALA A 277 -8.06 2.41 -5.60
N VAL A 278 -8.27 3.39 -4.71
CA VAL A 278 -7.22 3.84 -3.79
C VAL A 278 -6.74 2.71 -2.89
N PHE A 279 -7.66 1.97 -2.26
CA PHE A 279 -7.34 0.97 -1.25
C PHE A 279 -6.41 -0.13 -1.77
N GLN A 280 -6.72 -0.69 -2.93
CA GLN A 280 -5.95 -1.75 -3.59
C GLN A 280 -4.71 -1.24 -4.35
N THR A 281 -4.71 -0.01 -4.87
CA THR A 281 -3.59 0.47 -5.70
C THR A 281 -2.45 1.04 -4.85
N THR A 282 -2.75 2.01 -3.97
CA THR A 282 -1.74 2.74 -3.19
C THR A 282 -1.97 2.66 -1.68
N GLY A 283 -3.22 2.42 -1.28
CA GLY A 283 -3.69 2.58 0.08
C GLY A 283 -3.49 1.35 0.95
N PRO A 284 -4.34 1.16 1.97
CA PRO A 284 -4.05 0.23 3.03
C PRO A 284 -4.13 -1.26 2.64
N TYR A 285 -4.82 -1.65 1.56
CA TYR A 285 -4.80 -3.05 1.11
C TYR A 285 -3.48 -3.38 0.43
N ALA A 286 -2.97 -2.48 -0.42
CA ALA A 286 -1.63 -2.61 -0.99
C ALA A 286 -0.55 -2.70 0.11
N PHE A 287 -0.63 -1.80 1.09
CA PHE A 287 0.26 -1.77 2.25
C PHE A 287 0.20 -3.09 3.04
N THR A 288 -1.01 -3.52 3.41
CA THR A 288 -1.22 -4.71 4.24
C THR A 288 -0.71 -5.98 3.57
N ARG A 289 -1.04 -6.20 2.29
CA ARG A 289 -0.69 -7.44 1.57
C ARG A 289 0.82 -7.55 1.32
N ALA A 290 1.47 -6.43 0.96
CA ALA A 290 2.92 -6.40 0.78
C ALA A 290 3.67 -6.68 2.09
N ILE A 291 3.20 -6.14 3.21
CA ILE A 291 3.79 -6.40 4.53
C ILE A 291 3.56 -7.83 4.98
N LEU A 292 2.32 -8.31 4.94
CA LEU A 292 1.91 -9.58 5.54
C LEU A 292 2.72 -10.77 5.01
N THR A 293 3.00 -10.77 3.71
CA THR A 293 3.79 -11.82 3.02
C THR A 293 5.29 -11.75 3.32
N ASN A 294 5.77 -10.64 3.89
CA ASN A 294 7.18 -10.36 4.12
C ASN A 294 7.55 -10.27 5.62
N LEU A 295 6.60 -10.42 6.55
CA LEU A 295 6.85 -10.31 8.00
C LEU A 295 7.89 -11.31 8.53
N ASN A 296 7.93 -12.54 8.01
CA ASN A 296 8.85 -13.58 8.48
C ASN A 296 10.34 -13.23 8.25
N ASN A 297 10.62 -12.28 7.35
CA ASN A 297 11.98 -11.86 6.99
C ASN A 297 12.30 -10.43 7.45
N ALA A 298 11.55 -9.91 8.43
CA ALA A 298 11.68 -8.54 8.89
C ALA A 298 11.65 -8.43 10.42
N HIS A 299 12.38 -7.46 10.95
CA HIS A 299 12.23 -7.03 12.34
C HIS A 299 11.17 -5.93 12.40
N TYR A 300 10.16 -6.14 13.23
CA TYR A 300 9.07 -5.19 13.44
C TYR A 300 8.53 -5.32 14.86
N ARG A 301 7.85 -4.29 15.32
CA ARG A 301 7.08 -4.34 16.57
C ARG A 301 5.63 -3.97 16.32
N ILE A 302 4.73 -4.85 16.75
CA ILE A 302 3.30 -4.53 16.78
C ILE A 302 3.03 -3.64 17.99
N ILE A 303 2.30 -2.55 17.76
CA ILE A 303 1.76 -1.68 18.79
C ILE A 303 0.25 -1.55 18.65
N ASP A 304 -0.41 -1.17 19.73
CA ASP A 304 -1.77 -0.67 19.71
C ASP A 304 -1.70 0.86 19.65
N SER A 305 -2.03 1.44 18.49
CA SER A 305 -1.87 2.88 18.25
C SER A 305 -2.65 3.72 19.27
N GLU A 306 -3.83 3.27 19.69
CA GLU A 306 -4.67 4.02 20.62
C GLU A 306 -4.11 3.96 22.04
N MET A 307 -3.63 2.79 22.49
CA MET A 307 -2.92 2.65 23.77
C MET A 307 -1.63 3.46 23.80
N GLU A 308 -0.93 3.56 22.66
CA GLU A 308 0.24 4.42 22.51
C GLU A 308 -0.11 5.90 22.34
N GLY A 309 -1.39 6.27 22.36
CA GLY A 309 -1.83 7.66 22.25
C GLY A 309 -1.63 8.28 20.87
N ILE A 310 -1.44 7.46 19.82
CA ILE A 310 -1.40 7.92 18.43
C ILE A 310 -2.84 8.03 17.92
N ILE A 311 -3.25 9.25 17.58
CA ILE A 311 -4.64 9.60 17.32
C ILE A 311 -4.91 9.59 15.82
N TYR A 312 -5.77 8.69 15.33
CA TYR A 312 -6.16 8.64 13.92
C TYR A 312 -6.83 9.92 13.41
N ASN A 313 -7.77 10.49 14.18
CA ASN A 313 -8.46 11.72 13.80
C ASN A 313 -8.67 12.64 15.00
N ASN A 314 -7.84 13.69 15.08
CA ASN A 314 -7.85 14.70 16.12
C ASN A 314 -8.64 15.95 15.74
N ILE A 315 -9.18 16.01 14.51
CA ILE A 315 -9.86 17.20 13.98
C ILE A 315 -11.31 16.87 13.64
N LYS A 316 -12.22 17.64 14.25
CA LYS A 316 -13.65 17.57 13.97
C LYS A 316 -13.99 18.44 12.76
N ASN A 317 -14.83 17.94 11.85
CA ASN A 317 -15.46 18.69 10.77
C ASN A 317 -14.47 19.49 9.87
N TYR A 318 -13.46 18.82 9.32
CA TYR A 318 -12.55 19.42 8.34
C TYR A 318 -13.02 19.15 6.90
N GLU A 319 -12.70 20.07 5.99
CA GLU A 319 -13.01 19.94 4.58
C GLU A 319 -12.11 18.90 3.92
N LYS A 320 -12.74 17.88 3.33
CA LYS A 320 -12.06 16.84 2.56
C LYS A 320 -11.98 17.27 1.11
N THR A 321 -10.76 17.43 0.61
CA THR A 321 -10.49 17.86 -0.77
C THR A 321 -10.87 16.84 -1.84
N SER A 322 -11.13 15.57 -1.51
CA SER A 322 -11.16 14.49 -2.51
C SER A 322 -12.50 13.78 -2.76
N ARG A 323 -13.55 13.98 -1.95
CA ARG A 323 -14.69 13.04 -1.95
C ARG A 323 -15.60 13.06 -3.19
N TYR A 324 -15.75 14.20 -3.86
CA TYR A 324 -16.78 14.34 -4.90
C TYR A 324 -16.28 14.01 -6.33
N ASP A 325 -14.98 14.13 -6.57
CA ASP A 325 -14.40 13.94 -7.91
C ASP A 325 -13.82 12.54 -8.16
N MET A 326 -13.35 11.83 -7.14
CA MET A 326 -12.69 10.52 -7.35
C MET A 326 -13.58 9.46 -7.98
N ASN A 327 -14.92 9.55 -7.88
CA ASN A 327 -15.81 8.57 -8.51
C ASN A 327 -16.04 8.83 -10.01
N ARG A 328 -15.52 9.95 -10.56
CA ARG A 328 -15.69 10.35 -11.96
C ARG A 328 -14.45 10.14 -12.81
N PHE A 329 -13.30 9.95 -12.16
CA PHE A 329 -12.01 9.89 -12.83
C PHE A 329 -11.32 8.56 -12.56
N SER A 330 -10.60 8.06 -13.57
CA SER A 330 -9.64 6.98 -13.41
C SER A 330 -8.58 7.33 -12.38
N LEU A 331 -8.10 6.35 -11.60
CA LEU A 331 -7.04 6.61 -10.62
C LEU A 331 -5.73 6.99 -11.31
N THR A 332 -5.42 6.38 -12.45
CA THR A 332 -4.25 6.71 -13.26
C THR A 332 -4.64 7.47 -14.53
N ILE A 333 -3.86 8.48 -14.91
CA ILE A 333 -4.00 9.24 -16.17
C ILE A 333 -3.13 8.69 -17.30
#